data_AF-A0A1Y4U1N8-F1
#
_entry.id   AF-A0A1Y4U1N8-F1
#
_cell.length_a   1.000
_cell.length_b   1.000
_cell.length_c   1.000
_cell.angle_alpha   90.00
_cell.angle_beta   90.00
_cell.angle_gamma   90.00
#
_symmetry.space_group_name_H-M   'P 1'
#
loop_
_entity.id
_entity.type
_entity.pdbx_description
1 polymer ?
#
loop_
_entity_poly.entity_id
_entity_poly.type
_entity_poly.pdbx_seq_one_letter_code
_entity_poly.pdbx_strand_id
1 'polypeptide(L)'
;MKHMKKYIYILFAALLFVGCSDEESVTVDSEVVGEWQLIQWNGDMADDFVVYLEFCSDGTFNLYQRVEYSYFERYAGRYTADKGLLEGRYDDGTSWSYGFAVSDGGYTLTLTDQKSQDVNVYTRTTVPADVRNVAVTRSETGGKRFL
;
A
#
# COMPACT_ATOMS: atom_id res chain seq x y z
N MET A 1 -28.58 68.31 -18.06
CA MET A 1 -28.75 66.86 -18.36
C MET A 1 -27.55 66.46 -19.21
N LYS A 2 -26.63 65.57 -18.86
CA LYS A 2 -26.70 64.35 -18.04
C LYS A 2 -25.29 64.08 -17.47
N HIS A 3 -25.26 63.67 -16.20
CA HIS A 3 -24.09 63.20 -15.45
C HIS A 3 -23.54 61.86 -15.98
N MET A 4 -22.29 61.56 -15.57
CA MET A 4 -21.68 60.22 -15.38
C MET A 4 -21.14 59.50 -16.65
N LYS A 5 -20.09 58.65 -16.61
CA LYS A 5 -19.43 57.91 -15.51
C LYS A 5 -18.02 57.47 -15.97
N LYS A 6 -17.09 57.41 -15.01
CA LYS A 6 -15.73 56.84 -15.05
C LYS A 6 -15.78 55.34 -15.33
N TYR A 7 -14.94 54.79 -16.22
CA TYR A 7 -14.64 53.36 -16.29
C TYR A 7 -13.15 53.13 -16.60
N ILE A 8 -12.45 52.61 -15.59
CA ILE A 8 -11.07 52.12 -15.63
C ILE A 8 -11.13 50.68 -16.15
N TYR A 9 -10.38 50.36 -17.19
CA TYR A 9 -10.18 48.97 -17.63
C TYR A 9 -8.86 48.46 -17.04
N ILE A 10 -8.96 47.59 -16.03
CA ILE A 10 -7.85 46.80 -15.50
C ILE A 10 -7.68 45.61 -16.44
N LEU A 11 -6.52 45.52 -17.10
CA LEU A 11 -6.12 44.38 -17.91
C LEU A 11 -5.61 43.28 -16.96
N PHE A 12 -6.44 42.29 -16.67
CA PHE A 12 -6.05 41.10 -15.90
C PHE A 12 -5.29 40.15 -16.83
N ALA A 13 -3.96 40.12 -16.73
CA ALA A 13 -3.15 39.11 -17.37
C ALA A 13 -3.34 37.79 -16.59
N ALA A 14 -4.08 36.85 -17.17
CA ALA A 14 -4.16 35.49 -16.66
C ALA A 14 -2.81 34.79 -16.89
N LEU A 15 -2.03 34.63 -15.82
CA LEU A 15 -0.93 33.67 -15.80
C LEU A 15 -1.56 32.26 -15.82
N LEU A 16 -1.48 31.60 -16.96
CA LEU A 16 -1.68 30.16 -17.06
C LEU A 16 -0.53 29.50 -16.28
N PHE A 17 -0.77 29.11 -15.04
CA PHE A 17 0.05 28.09 -14.40
C PHE A 17 -0.25 26.78 -15.14
N VAL A 18 0.58 26.45 -16.12
CA VAL A 18 0.75 25.07 -16.59
C VAL A 18 1.46 24.35 -15.44
N GLY A 19 0.67 23.83 -14.49
CA GLY A 19 1.14 22.77 -13.62
C GLY A 19 1.21 21.52 -14.47
N CYS A 20 2.37 21.26 -15.09
CA CYS A 20 2.74 19.87 -15.34
C CYS A 20 2.76 19.21 -13.97
N SER A 21 1.74 18.43 -13.66
CA SER A 21 1.83 17.45 -12.59
C SER A 21 2.93 16.52 -13.02
N ASP A 22 4.13 16.70 -12.48
CA ASP A 22 5.17 15.69 -12.54
C ASP A 22 4.51 14.42 -12.03
N GLU A 23 4.25 13.48 -12.94
CA GLU A 23 3.73 12.17 -12.59
C GLU A 23 4.84 11.50 -11.79
N GLU A 24 4.77 11.62 -10.46
CA GLU A 24 5.77 11.12 -9.54
C GLU A 24 5.87 9.61 -9.79
N SER A 25 6.94 9.22 -10.49
CA SER A 25 7.18 7.82 -10.82
C SER A 25 7.39 7.06 -9.52
N VAL A 26 6.47 6.15 -9.19
CA VAL A 26 6.58 5.35 -7.98
C VAL A 26 7.76 4.39 -8.13
N THR A 27 8.71 4.45 -7.21
CA THR A 27 9.83 3.49 -7.16
C THR A 27 9.37 2.20 -6.51
N VAL A 28 9.35 1.12 -7.30
CA VAL A 28 8.99 -0.23 -6.85
C VAL A 28 10.06 -1.21 -7.32
N ASP A 29 10.70 -1.89 -6.38
CA ASP A 29 11.53 -3.05 -6.65
C ASP A 29 10.70 -4.20 -7.25
N SER A 30 11.05 -4.61 -8.47
CA SER A 30 10.33 -5.66 -9.20
C SER A 30 10.39 -7.03 -8.52
N GLU A 31 11.36 -7.28 -7.64
CA GLU A 31 11.45 -8.55 -6.89
C GLU A 31 10.35 -8.68 -5.83
N VAL A 32 9.85 -7.56 -5.30
CA VAL A 32 8.77 -7.52 -4.30
C VAL A 32 7.39 -7.68 -4.97
N VAL A 33 7.26 -7.28 -6.24
CA VAL A 33 6.01 -7.36 -7.00
C VAL A 33 5.53 -8.80 -7.12
N GLY A 34 4.25 -9.00 -6.79
CA GLY A 34 3.61 -10.31 -6.86
C GLY A 34 2.70 -10.60 -5.68
N GLU A 35 2.33 -11.86 -5.57
CA GLU A 35 1.37 -12.37 -4.61
C GLU A 35 2.08 -13.32 -3.64
N TRP A 36 1.81 -13.12 -2.36
CA TRP A 36 2.56 -13.70 -1.25
C TRP A 36 1.60 -14.25 -0.19
N GLN A 37 1.96 -15.33 0.48
CA GLN A 37 1.23 -15.87 1.62
C GLN A 37 2.17 -15.98 2.81
N LEU A 38 1.73 -15.49 3.97
CA LEU A 38 2.49 -15.61 5.21
C LEU A 38 2.59 -17.08 5.60
N ILE A 39 3.81 -17.53 5.90
CA ILE A 39 4.10 -18.89 6.38
C ILE A 39 4.70 -18.88 7.78
N GLN A 40 5.40 -17.80 8.18
CA GLN A 40 5.95 -17.67 9.53
C GLN A 40 5.81 -16.25 10.07
N TRP A 41 5.57 -16.14 11.36
CA TRP A 41 5.62 -14.91 12.14
C TRP A 41 6.54 -15.11 13.34
N ASN A 42 7.58 -14.27 13.45
CA ASN A 42 8.60 -14.34 14.51
C ASN A 42 9.26 -15.72 14.69
N GLY A 43 9.38 -16.47 13.59
CA GLY A 43 9.97 -17.81 13.55
C GLY A 43 8.97 -18.95 13.78
N ASP A 44 7.75 -18.66 14.23
CA ASP A 44 6.69 -19.64 14.42
C ASP A 44 5.86 -19.79 13.13
N MET A 45 5.37 -21.00 12.86
CA MET A 45 4.49 -21.26 11.72
C MET A 45 3.15 -20.52 11.90
N ALA A 46 2.69 -19.84 10.85
CA ALA A 46 1.44 -19.09 10.84
C ALA A 46 0.23 -20.00 10.48
N ASP A 47 0.04 -21.11 11.20
CA ASP A 47 -1.00 -22.11 10.87
C ASP A 47 -2.41 -21.72 11.37
N ASP A 48 -2.49 -20.90 12.41
CA ASP A 48 -3.75 -20.52 13.07
C ASP A 48 -4.51 -19.40 12.34
N PHE A 49 -3.87 -18.73 11.38
CA PHE A 49 -4.44 -17.60 10.66
C PHE A 49 -3.93 -17.58 9.21
N VAL A 50 -4.61 -16.83 8.35
CA VAL A 50 -4.26 -16.77 6.92
C VAL A 50 -4.05 -15.34 6.50
N VAL A 51 -2.91 -15.05 5.87
CA VAL A 51 -2.56 -13.73 5.34
C VAL A 51 -2.04 -13.87 3.92
N TYR A 52 -2.63 -13.12 3.01
CA TYR A 52 -2.14 -12.91 1.66
C TYR A 52 -1.80 -11.45 1.44
N LEU A 53 -0.73 -11.20 0.69
CA LEU A 53 -0.25 -9.87 0.36
C LEU A 53 -0.02 -9.80 -1.16
N GLU A 54 -0.56 -8.77 -1.79
CA GLU A 54 -0.37 -8.48 -3.21
C GLU A 54 0.31 -7.13 -3.34
N PHE A 55 1.47 -7.10 -3.99
CA PHE A 55 2.20 -5.90 -4.35
C PHE A 55 2.13 -5.71 -5.87
N CYS A 56 1.48 -4.63 -6.31
CA CYS A 56 1.33 -4.30 -7.72
C CYS A 56 2.49 -3.41 -8.20
N SER A 57 2.85 -3.51 -9.47
CA SER A 57 3.92 -2.70 -10.07
C SER A 57 3.60 -1.21 -10.19
N ASP A 58 2.33 -0.82 -10.01
CA ASP A 58 1.87 0.58 -10.01
C ASP A 58 1.97 1.25 -8.62
N GLY A 59 2.55 0.56 -7.63
CA GLY A 59 2.69 1.07 -6.28
C GLY A 59 1.44 0.91 -5.42
N THR A 60 0.46 0.11 -5.84
CA THR A 60 -0.69 -0.27 -5.00
C THR A 60 -0.46 -1.62 -4.33
N PHE A 61 -1.07 -1.82 -3.16
CA PHE A 61 -1.03 -3.13 -2.49
C PHE A 61 -2.40 -3.52 -1.94
N ASN A 62 -2.60 -4.84 -1.78
CA ASN A 62 -3.73 -5.41 -1.06
C ASN A 62 -3.22 -6.40 0.00
N LEU A 63 -3.69 -6.24 1.24
CA LEU A 63 -3.52 -7.19 2.35
C LEU A 63 -4.87 -7.86 2.61
N TYR A 64 -4.92 -9.18 2.45
CA TYR A 64 -6.06 -10.01 2.78
C TYR A 64 -5.73 -10.84 4.00
N GLN A 65 -6.52 -10.73 5.07
CA GLN A 65 -6.20 -11.45 6.29
C GLN A 65 -7.43 -12.02 6.97
N ARG A 66 -7.26 -13.20 7.53
CA ARG A 66 -8.23 -13.86 8.42
C ARG A 66 -7.47 -14.26 9.69
N VAL A 67 -7.47 -13.34 10.66
CA VAL A 67 -6.72 -13.47 11.93
C VAL A 67 -7.69 -13.58 13.10
N GLU A 68 -8.46 -12.50 13.37
CA GLU A 68 -9.37 -12.44 14.50
C GLU A 68 -10.76 -13.00 14.17
N TYR A 69 -11.13 -12.95 12.90
CA TYR A 69 -12.48 -13.27 12.43
C TYR A 69 -12.51 -14.55 11.60
N SER A 70 -13.71 -15.12 11.44
CA SER A 70 -13.94 -16.28 10.56
C SER A 70 -13.97 -15.92 9.07
N TYR A 71 -13.98 -14.63 8.74
CA TYR A 71 -13.99 -14.09 7.39
C TYR A 71 -12.71 -13.30 7.09
N PHE A 72 -12.38 -13.17 5.81
CA PHE A 72 -11.28 -12.34 5.36
C PHE A 72 -11.65 -10.86 5.43
N GLU A 73 -10.72 -10.06 5.92
CA GLU A 73 -10.70 -8.62 5.76
C GLU A 73 -9.76 -8.25 4.61
N ARG A 74 -10.06 -7.15 3.92
CA ARG A 74 -9.17 -6.59 2.90
C ARG A 74 -8.81 -5.15 3.22
N TYR A 75 -7.51 -4.91 3.33
CA TYR A 75 -6.90 -3.59 3.46
C TYR A 75 -6.13 -3.26 2.18
N ALA A 76 -6.29 -2.05 1.67
CA ALA A 76 -5.62 -1.59 0.46
C ALA A 76 -4.84 -0.30 0.76
N GLY A 77 -3.90 0.04 -0.12
CA GLY A 77 -3.15 1.28 -0.01
C GLY A 77 -2.09 1.43 -1.10
N ARG A 78 -1.14 2.31 -0.82
CA ARG A 78 0.03 2.54 -1.69
C ARG A 78 1.33 2.25 -0.96
N TYR A 79 2.35 1.88 -1.73
CA TYR A 79 3.67 1.56 -1.23
C TYR A 79 4.77 1.98 -2.21
N THR A 80 5.99 2.05 -1.68
CA THR A 80 7.25 2.14 -2.41
C THR A 80 8.19 1.05 -1.90
N ALA A 81 9.06 0.55 -2.78
CA ALA A 81 10.10 -0.40 -2.44
C ALA A 81 11.42 0.05 -3.08
N ASP A 82 12.38 0.51 -2.28
CA ASP A 82 13.71 0.91 -2.73
C ASP A 82 14.77 0.52 -1.69
N LYS A 83 15.93 0.04 -2.15
CA LYS A 83 17.12 -0.23 -1.30
C LYS A 83 16.83 -1.03 -0.02
N GLY A 84 16.00 -2.08 -0.11
CA GLY A 84 15.67 -2.93 1.03
C GLY A 84 14.71 -2.30 2.04
N LEU A 85 14.12 -1.15 1.73
CA LEU A 85 13.10 -0.48 2.52
C LEU A 85 11.76 -0.50 1.79
N LEU A 86 10.73 -0.99 2.48
CA LEU A 86 9.36 -1.08 2.04
C LEU A 86 8.52 -0.14 2.91
N GLU A 87 7.94 0.88 2.31
CA GLU A 87 7.15 1.88 3.03
C GLU A 87 5.80 2.05 2.36
N GLY A 88 4.79 2.36 3.15
CA GLY A 88 3.49 2.59 2.58
C GLY A 88 2.47 3.15 3.54
N ARG A 89 1.28 3.31 2.99
CA ARG A 89 0.14 3.88 3.68
C ARG A 89 -1.12 3.19 3.20
N TYR A 90 -1.90 2.68 4.15
CA TYR A 90 -3.24 2.20 3.88
C TYR A 90 -4.16 3.34 3.43
N ASP A 91 -5.24 3.03 2.73
CA ASP A 91 -6.25 4.00 2.27
C ASP A 91 -6.93 4.75 3.44
N ASP A 92 -6.93 4.16 4.64
CA ASP A 92 -7.41 4.81 5.87
C ASP A 92 -6.41 5.79 6.50
N GLY A 93 -5.25 5.95 5.87
CA GLY A 93 -4.21 6.88 6.25
C GLY A 93 -3.19 6.34 7.25
N THR A 94 -3.28 5.08 7.67
CA THR A 94 -2.30 4.44 8.57
C THR A 94 -1.01 4.15 7.81
N SER A 95 0.11 4.69 8.27
CA SER A 95 1.44 4.46 7.68
C SER A 95 2.15 3.27 8.32
N TRP A 96 3.01 2.61 7.55
CA TRP A 96 3.80 1.46 7.96
C TRP A 96 5.17 1.46 7.26
N SER A 97 6.15 0.74 7.81
CA SER A 97 7.52 0.69 7.28
C SER A 97 8.23 -0.60 7.70
N TYR A 98 8.80 -1.31 6.73
CA TYR A 98 9.48 -2.59 6.89
C TYR A 98 10.81 -2.59 6.15
N GLY A 99 11.81 -3.27 6.71
CA GLY A 99 12.92 -3.77 5.92
C GLY A 99 12.43 -4.96 5.09
N PHE A 100 12.90 -5.12 3.86
CA PHE A 100 12.56 -6.28 3.03
C PHE A 100 13.81 -6.98 2.50
N ALA A 101 13.69 -8.30 2.36
CA ALA A 101 14.63 -9.12 1.61
C ALA A 101 13.86 -10.15 0.79
N VAL A 102 14.16 -10.24 -0.50
CA VAL A 102 13.68 -11.30 -1.37
C VAL A 102 14.80 -12.32 -1.53
N SER A 103 14.47 -13.60 -1.37
CA SER A 103 15.43 -14.69 -1.40
C SER A 103 14.84 -15.92 -2.11
N ASP A 104 15.59 -17.02 -2.11
CA ASP A 104 15.19 -18.28 -2.73
C ASP A 104 14.75 -18.11 -4.19
N GLY A 105 15.55 -17.40 -4.98
CA GLY A 105 15.26 -17.13 -6.39
C GLY A 105 13.98 -16.33 -6.63
N GLY A 106 13.53 -15.56 -5.64
CA GLY A 106 12.30 -14.75 -5.74
C GLY A 106 11.07 -15.41 -5.15
N TYR A 107 11.20 -16.54 -4.43
CA TYR A 107 10.07 -17.28 -3.86
C TYR A 107 9.82 -17.00 -2.38
N THR A 108 10.78 -16.40 -1.67
CA THR A 108 10.63 -16.06 -0.25
C THR A 108 10.80 -14.56 -0.04
N LEU A 109 9.79 -13.92 0.56
CA LEU A 109 9.83 -12.53 0.98
C LEU A 109 9.88 -12.46 2.51
N THR A 110 10.92 -11.83 3.05
CA THR A 110 11.03 -11.56 4.48
C THR A 110 10.81 -10.08 4.73
N LEU A 111 9.85 -9.74 5.58
CA LEU A 111 9.59 -8.38 6.05
C LEU A 111 9.97 -8.25 7.52
N THR A 112 10.65 -7.16 7.88
CA THR A 112 11.04 -6.85 9.26
C THR A 112 10.51 -5.49 9.66
N ASP A 113 9.61 -5.43 10.63
CA ASP A 113 9.00 -4.18 11.10
C ASP A 113 10.10 -3.25 11.63
N GLN A 114 10.17 -2.03 11.09
CA GLN A 114 11.25 -1.09 11.45
C GLN A 114 11.17 -0.61 12.91
N LYS A 115 10.02 -0.76 13.58
CA LYS A 115 9.80 -0.32 14.97
C LYS A 115 9.84 -1.49 15.95
N SER A 116 9.04 -2.54 15.72
CA SER A 116 8.94 -3.68 16.65
C SER A 116 10.02 -4.73 16.42
N GLN A 117 10.64 -4.75 15.24
CA GLN A 117 11.54 -5.80 14.78
C GLN A 117 10.85 -7.16 14.62
N ASP A 118 9.52 -7.20 14.56
CA ASP A 118 8.79 -8.41 14.20
C ASP A 118 9.17 -8.84 12.78
N VAL A 119 9.31 -10.14 12.57
CA VAL A 119 9.71 -10.73 11.29
C VAL A 119 8.56 -11.55 10.72
N ASN A 120 8.15 -11.21 9.51
CA ASN A 120 7.15 -11.94 8.74
C ASN A 120 7.85 -12.61 7.55
N VAL A 121 7.62 -13.91 7.36
CA VAL A 121 8.15 -14.66 6.21
C VAL A 121 6.99 -15.12 5.35
N TYR A 122 7.04 -14.75 4.07
CA TYR A 122 6.04 -15.10 3.08
C TYR A 122 6.65 -15.96 1.98
N THR A 123 5.82 -16.87 1.44
CA THR A 123 6.12 -17.61 0.20
C THR A 123 5.32 -17.05 -0.96
N ARG A 124 5.88 -17.09 -2.16
CA ARG A 124 5.17 -16.69 -3.38
C ARG A 124 4.01 -17.64 -3.67
N THR A 125 2.87 -17.10 -4.09
CA THR A 125 1.64 -17.86 -4.33
C THR A 125 0.72 -17.15 -5.33
N THR A 126 -0.53 -17.60 -5.43
CA THR A 126 -1.65 -16.85 -6.01
C THR A 126 -2.72 -16.66 -4.95
N VAL A 127 -3.21 -15.43 -4.78
CA VAL A 127 -4.36 -15.08 -3.95
C VAL A 127 -5.59 -15.77 -4.52
N PRO A 128 -6.26 -16.65 -3.75
CA PRO A 128 -7.46 -17.34 -4.21
C PRO A 128 -8.56 -16.37 -4.65
N ALA A 129 -9.33 -16.75 -5.68
CA ALA A 129 -10.34 -15.87 -6.28
C ALA A 129 -11.46 -15.47 -5.29
N ASP A 130 -11.83 -16.37 -4.39
CA ASP A 130 -12.79 -16.12 -3.30
C ASP A 130 -12.26 -15.12 -2.27
N VAL A 131 -10.95 -15.15 -1.97
CA VAL A 131 -10.27 -14.16 -1.11
C VAL A 131 -10.17 -12.80 -1.81
N ARG A 132 -9.81 -12.77 -3.10
CA ARG A 132 -9.66 -11.54 -3.88
C ARG A 132 -10.95 -10.71 -3.96
N ASN A 133 -12.08 -11.40 -4.07
CA ASN A 133 -13.40 -10.79 -4.22
C ASN A 133 -13.99 -10.24 -2.91
N VAL A 134 -13.28 -10.36 -1.79
CA VAL A 134 -13.65 -9.74 -0.52
C VAL A 134 -13.68 -8.22 -0.69
N ALA A 135 -14.77 -7.60 -0.23
CA ALA A 135 -14.92 -6.14 -0.26
C ALA A 135 -13.87 -5.47 0.64
N VAL A 136 -13.44 -4.25 0.28
CA VAL A 136 -12.55 -3.47 1.18
C VAL A 136 -13.26 -3.26 2.51
N THR A 137 -12.62 -3.68 3.60
CA THR A 137 -13.09 -3.36 4.94
C THR A 137 -12.89 -1.86 5.14
N ARG A 138 -13.99 -1.10 5.22
CA ARG A 138 -13.93 0.33 5.57
C ARG A 138 -13.57 0.38 7.06
N SER A 139 -12.42 0.96 7.38
CA SER A 139 -11.84 1.00 8.72
C SER A 139 -12.85 1.34 9.81
N GLU A 140 -13.26 0.33 10.56
CA GLU A 140 -13.85 0.46 11.89
C GLU A 140 -13.44 -0.72 12.79
N THR A 141 -12.15 -1.09 12.82
CA THR A 141 -11.62 -1.89 13.94
C THR A 141 -10.11 -1.86 13.93
N GLY A 142 -9.50 -1.54 15.06
CA GLY A 142 -8.04 -1.62 15.27
C GLY A 142 -7.53 -3.06 15.36
N GLY A 143 -8.00 -3.93 14.45
CA GLY A 143 -7.52 -5.30 14.33
C GLY A 143 -6.06 -5.31 13.92
N LYS A 144 -5.31 -6.30 14.44
CA LYS A 144 -3.89 -6.44 14.09
C LYS A 144 -3.74 -6.66 12.59
N ARG A 145 -2.90 -5.86 11.93
CA ARG A 145 -2.58 -5.97 10.50
C ARG A 145 -1.20 -6.61 10.36
N PHE A 146 -1.15 -7.74 9.65
CA PHE A 146 0.11 -8.43 9.36
C PHE A 146 0.60 -8.00 7.98
N LEU A 147 1.04 -6.75 7.89
CA LEU A 147 2.03 -6.38 6.88
C LEU A 147 3.40 -6.79 7.43
#